data_AF-A0A0G0YT13-F1
#
_entry.id   AF-A0A0G0YT13-F1
#
_cell.length_a   1.000
_cell.length_b   1.000
_cell.length_c   1.000
_cell.angle_alpha   90.00
_cell.angle_beta   90.00
_cell.angle_gamma   90.00
#
_symmetry.space_group_name_H-M   'P 1'
#
loop_
_entity.id
_entity.type
_entity.pdbx_description
1 polymer ?
#
loop_
_entity_poly.entity_id
_entity_poly.type
_entity_poly.pdbx_seq_one_letter_code
_entity_poly.pdbx_strand_id
1 'polypeptide(L)'
;MEEFLKAGKQTEITPKITEIANSIEPTDFEFIIKALRWVNKNIKYPAPEGVEKNDIFRTRTADQIINDGFATGCTDFALVFIALARAKGIPTKYVEVIAKDYFADDPDKVRGHVFAECFINDEWWGVDPMNGNLKFNAKYPNYVVYARGVDSWDLGIYDMKSIREKFSQFAVEYNNKKASQTV
;
A
#
# COMPACT_ATOMS: atom_id res chain seq x y z
N MET A 1 6.73 -0.05 -16.48
CA MET A 1 7.47 0.92 -15.65
C MET A 1 6.79 2.27 -15.68
N GLU A 2 6.56 2.84 -16.87
CA GLU A 2 5.83 4.12 -17.05
C GLU A 2 4.44 4.13 -16.42
N GLU A 3 3.72 3.01 -16.44
CA GLU A 3 2.41 2.89 -15.77
C GLU A 3 2.48 3.23 -14.27
N PHE A 4 3.55 2.83 -13.58
CA PHE A 4 3.71 3.02 -12.14
C PHE A 4 4.31 4.38 -11.76
N LEU A 5 4.56 5.24 -12.76
CA LEU A 5 4.75 6.68 -12.57
C LEU A 5 3.40 7.42 -12.54
N LYS A 6 2.37 6.85 -13.18
CA LYS A 6 1.05 7.48 -13.21
C LYS A 6 0.39 7.41 -11.85
N ALA A 7 -0.23 8.51 -11.46
CA ALA A 7 -1.07 8.54 -10.28
C ALA A 7 -2.39 7.79 -10.53
N GLY A 8 -2.85 7.06 -9.52
CA GLY A 8 -4.24 6.61 -9.44
C GLY A 8 -5.11 7.65 -8.72
N LYS A 9 -6.41 7.41 -8.62
CA LYS A 9 -7.36 8.35 -8.00
C LYS A 9 -7.07 8.62 -6.51
N GLN A 10 -6.57 7.62 -5.77
CA GLN A 10 -6.19 7.81 -4.36
C GLN A 10 -4.79 8.38 -4.19
N THR A 11 -3.98 8.38 -5.25
CA THR A 11 -2.57 8.78 -5.21
C THR A 11 -2.31 9.94 -6.17
N GLU A 12 -3.34 10.72 -6.49
CA GLU A 12 -3.25 11.93 -7.32
C GLU A 12 -2.16 12.85 -6.79
N ILE A 13 -1.26 13.28 -7.66
CA ILE A 13 -0.13 14.15 -7.29
C ILE A 13 -0.64 15.60 -7.26
N THR A 14 -1.09 16.02 -6.09
CA THR A 14 -1.53 17.41 -5.86
C THR A 14 -0.34 18.36 -5.74
N PRO A 15 -0.57 19.70 -5.79
CA PRO A 15 0.47 20.68 -5.49
C PRO A 15 1.11 20.48 -4.12
N LYS A 16 0.31 20.13 -3.10
CA LYS A 16 0.80 19.86 -1.74
C LYS A 16 1.71 18.65 -1.69
N ILE A 17 1.34 17.56 -2.37
CA ILE A 17 2.17 16.36 -2.46
C ILE A 17 3.48 16.67 -3.19
N THR A 18 3.42 17.46 -4.26
CA THR A 18 4.61 17.92 -5.00
C THR A 18 5.53 18.75 -4.11
N GLU A 19 4.98 19.69 -3.34
CA GLU A 19 5.74 20.52 -2.39
C GLU A 19 6.43 19.68 -1.32
N ILE A 20 5.69 18.76 -0.67
CA ILE A 20 6.24 17.86 0.35
C ILE A 20 7.34 16.99 -0.27
N ALA A 21 7.08 16.37 -1.42
CA ALA A 21 8.05 15.55 -2.11
C ALA A 21 9.31 16.38 -2.39
N ASN A 22 9.20 17.60 -2.92
CA ASN A 22 10.32 18.49 -3.21
C ASN A 22 11.09 19.00 -2.00
N SER A 23 10.49 18.98 -0.80
CA SER A 23 11.21 19.27 0.44
C SER A 23 12.13 18.12 0.90
N ILE A 24 12.00 16.94 0.29
CA ILE A 24 12.76 15.74 0.62
C ILE A 24 13.82 15.50 -0.47
N GLU A 25 15.06 15.81 -0.15
CA GLU A 25 16.23 15.61 -1.03
C GLU A 25 17.16 14.53 -0.47
N PRO A 26 17.90 13.75 -1.30
CA PRO A 26 17.90 13.72 -2.77
C PRO A 26 16.74 12.86 -3.35
N THR A 27 16.76 12.54 -4.66
CA THR A 27 15.72 11.77 -5.39
C THR A 27 16.06 10.29 -5.64
N ASP A 28 17.11 9.76 -5.02
CA ASP A 28 17.57 8.39 -5.21
C ASP A 28 17.10 7.44 -4.08
N PHE A 29 17.83 6.38 -3.77
CA PHE A 29 17.49 5.48 -2.67
C PHE A 29 17.37 6.19 -1.31
N GLU A 30 18.13 7.27 -1.08
CA GLU A 30 18.03 8.07 0.14
C GLU A 30 16.67 8.79 0.23
N PHE A 31 16.06 9.14 -0.90
CA PHE A 31 14.68 9.67 -0.95
C PHE A 31 13.73 8.73 -0.22
N ILE A 32 13.80 7.43 -0.51
CA ILE A 32 12.88 6.43 0.04
C ILE A 32 12.96 6.40 1.56
N ILE A 33 14.17 6.40 2.10
CA ILE A 33 14.41 6.39 3.55
C ILE A 33 13.86 7.68 4.19
N LYS A 34 14.12 8.83 3.56
CA LYS A 34 13.64 10.13 4.07
C LYS A 34 12.12 10.28 3.94
N ALA A 35 11.53 9.77 2.87
CA ALA A 35 10.09 9.73 2.66
C ALA A 35 9.41 8.84 3.71
N LEU A 36 9.94 7.64 3.97
CA LEU A 36 9.47 6.78 5.07
C LEU A 36 9.51 7.51 6.41
N ARG A 37 10.63 8.18 6.71
CA ARG A 37 10.77 8.98 7.93
C ARG A 37 9.75 10.12 7.98
N TRP A 38 9.51 10.80 6.86
CA TRP A 38 8.53 11.87 6.77
C TRP A 38 7.11 11.34 7.05
N VAL A 39 6.71 10.24 6.41
CA VAL A 39 5.38 9.65 6.61
C VAL A 39 5.20 9.23 8.07
N ASN A 40 6.14 8.49 8.65
CA ASN A 40 6.05 8.04 10.05
C ASN A 40 6.06 9.19 11.07
N LYS A 41 6.73 10.30 10.75
CA LYS A 41 6.75 11.49 11.61
C LYS A 41 5.41 12.24 11.59
N ASN A 42 4.84 12.42 10.39
CA ASN A 42 3.72 13.32 10.15
C ASN A 42 2.35 12.65 10.17
N ILE A 43 2.26 11.35 9.89
CA ILE A 43 0.99 10.61 9.88
C ILE A 43 0.90 9.79 11.17
N LYS A 44 -0.03 10.16 12.06
CA LYS A 44 -0.23 9.49 13.35
C LYS A 44 -1.05 8.22 13.20
N TYR A 45 -0.76 7.24 14.05
CA TYR A 45 -1.51 6.00 14.16
C TYR A 45 -1.50 5.52 15.63
N PRO A 46 -2.63 5.03 16.18
CA PRO A 46 -3.95 4.94 15.54
C PRO A 46 -4.58 6.31 15.27
N ALA A 47 -5.72 6.30 14.56
CA ALA A 47 -6.56 7.48 14.38
C ALA A 47 -6.99 8.05 15.76
N PRO A 48 -7.27 9.37 15.85
CA PRO A 48 -7.74 9.99 17.10
C PRO A 48 -9.11 9.44 17.53
N GLU A 49 -9.46 9.67 18.79
CA GLU A 49 -10.76 9.27 19.36
C GLU A 49 -11.93 9.87 18.57
N GLY A 50 -13.00 9.09 18.40
CA GLY A 50 -14.18 9.46 17.62
C GLY A 50 -14.08 9.20 16.12
N VAL A 51 -12.93 8.71 15.64
CA VAL A 51 -12.78 8.26 14.25
C VAL A 51 -12.93 6.75 14.15
N GLU A 52 -14.05 6.31 13.62
CA GLU A 52 -14.31 4.90 13.37
C GLU A 52 -13.60 4.43 12.09
N LYS A 53 -12.68 3.46 12.23
CA LYS A 53 -11.87 2.95 11.11
C LYS A 53 -12.73 2.53 9.92
N ASN A 54 -13.84 1.82 10.16
CA ASN A 54 -14.65 1.26 9.07
C ASN A 54 -15.40 2.34 8.28
N ASP A 55 -15.64 3.51 8.86
CA ASP A 55 -16.35 4.61 8.19
C ASP A 55 -15.49 5.29 7.12
N ILE A 56 -14.17 5.25 7.29
CA ILE A 56 -13.20 5.89 6.38
C ILE A 56 -12.18 4.91 5.77
N PHE A 57 -12.39 3.61 5.96
CA PHE A 57 -11.49 2.58 5.45
C PHE A 57 -11.49 2.59 3.92
N ARG A 58 -10.33 2.89 3.32
CA ARG A 58 -10.12 2.95 1.87
C ARG A 58 -10.97 3.99 1.13
N THR A 59 -11.56 4.97 1.82
CA THR A 59 -12.35 6.03 1.16
C THR A 59 -11.55 7.32 0.93
N ARG A 60 -10.33 7.41 1.47
CA ARG A 60 -9.50 8.62 1.44
C ARG A 60 -8.42 8.59 0.36
N THR A 61 -8.02 9.76 -0.10
CA THR A 61 -6.84 9.99 -0.95
C THR A 61 -5.61 10.30 -0.11
N ALA A 62 -4.42 10.19 -0.71
CA ALA A 62 -3.15 10.57 -0.10
C ALA A 62 -3.15 12.02 0.40
N ASP A 63 -3.73 12.94 -0.38
CA ASP A 63 -3.83 14.36 0.00
C ASP A 63 -4.72 14.55 1.24
N GLN A 64 -5.88 13.89 1.29
CA GLN A 64 -6.75 13.90 2.46
C GLN A 64 -6.04 13.34 3.69
N ILE A 65 -5.34 12.21 3.57
CA ILE A 65 -4.59 11.61 4.69
C ILE A 65 -3.49 12.56 5.19
N ILE A 66 -2.80 13.27 4.29
CA ILE A 66 -1.80 14.29 4.64
C ILE A 66 -2.47 15.48 5.36
N ASN A 67 -3.65 15.92 4.92
CA ASN A 67 -4.40 17.01 5.56
C ASN A 67 -4.91 16.62 6.95
N ASP A 68 -5.44 15.40 7.09
CA ASP A 68 -5.94 14.85 8.34
C ASP A 68 -4.81 14.60 9.35
N GLY A 69 -3.61 14.24 8.86
CA GLY A 69 -2.44 13.96 9.70
C GLY A 69 -2.51 12.62 10.45
N PHE A 70 -3.44 11.72 10.10
CA PHE A 70 -3.56 10.41 10.73
C PHE A 70 -3.99 9.30 9.75
N ALA A 71 -3.61 8.07 10.10
CA ALA A 71 -3.93 6.84 9.38
C ALA A 71 -4.87 5.94 10.21
N THR A 72 -5.63 5.11 9.52
CA THR A 72 -6.47 4.05 10.09
C THR A 72 -5.89 2.65 9.88
N GLY A 73 -4.85 2.53 9.06
CA GLY A 73 -4.15 1.28 8.79
C GLY A 73 -3.10 1.41 7.70
N CYS A 74 -2.51 0.28 7.32
CA CYS A 74 -1.40 0.18 6.37
C CYS A 74 -1.69 0.80 5.00
N THR A 75 -2.93 0.73 4.50
CA THR A 75 -3.32 1.37 3.24
C THR A 75 -3.02 2.86 3.24
N ASP A 76 -3.35 3.58 4.31
CA ASP A 76 -3.20 5.04 4.35
C ASP A 76 -1.71 5.44 4.29
N PHE A 77 -0.87 4.75 5.05
CA PHE A 77 0.58 4.93 5.00
C PHE A 77 1.13 4.65 3.59
N ALA A 78 0.66 3.57 2.95
CA ALA A 78 1.08 3.22 1.61
C ALA A 78 0.68 4.26 0.56
N LEU A 79 -0.56 4.76 0.59
CA LEU A 79 -1.03 5.76 -0.38
C LEU A 79 -0.22 7.06 -0.29
N VAL A 80 0.03 7.56 0.93
CA VAL A 80 0.86 8.76 1.14
C VAL A 80 2.27 8.54 0.60
N PHE A 81 2.92 7.44 0.99
CA PHE A 81 4.28 7.14 0.54
C PHE A 81 4.35 7.00 -0.99
N ILE A 82 3.43 6.27 -1.61
CA ILE A 82 3.38 6.04 -3.05
C ILE A 82 3.22 7.36 -3.81
N ALA A 83 2.34 8.26 -3.34
CA ALA A 83 2.13 9.54 -3.99
C ALA A 83 3.39 10.42 -3.93
N LEU A 84 4.10 10.43 -2.79
CA LEU A 84 5.38 11.15 -2.65
C LEU A 84 6.46 10.58 -3.57
N ALA A 85 6.59 9.26 -3.64
CA ALA A 85 7.58 8.60 -4.51
C ALA A 85 7.32 8.88 -6.00
N ARG A 86 6.06 8.80 -6.45
CA ARG A 86 5.70 9.13 -7.82
C ARG A 86 5.88 10.61 -8.15
N ALA A 87 5.61 11.51 -7.18
CA ALA A 87 5.87 12.94 -7.35
C ALA A 87 7.36 13.26 -7.56
N LYS A 88 8.28 12.41 -7.05
CA LYS A 88 9.71 12.46 -7.36
C LYS A 88 10.14 11.67 -8.60
N GLY A 89 9.19 11.15 -9.38
CA GLY A 89 9.49 10.39 -10.59
C GLY A 89 10.00 8.97 -10.32
N ILE A 90 9.77 8.41 -9.13
CA ILE A 90 10.13 7.03 -8.80
C ILE A 90 8.94 6.12 -9.12
N PRO A 91 9.02 5.21 -10.10
CA PRO A 91 7.95 4.28 -10.40
C PRO A 91 7.66 3.43 -9.16
N THR A 92 6.42 3.46 -8.69
CA THR A 92 6.04 2.81 -7.43
C THR A 92 4.72 2.07 -7.57
N LYS A 93 4.65 0.80 -7.16
CA LYS A 93 3.41 0.00 -7.17
C LYS A 93 2.74 0.03 -5.81
N TYR A 94 1.42 -0.03 -5.82
CA TYR A 94 0.62 -0.48 -4.68
C TYR A 94 0.62 -2.01 -4.67
N VAL A 95 0.92 -2.63 -3.52
CA VAL A 95 0.97 -4.11 -3.40
C VAL A 95 0.08 -4.56 -2.26
N GLU A 96 -1.03 -5.20 -2.62
CA GLU A 96 -1.94 -5.83 -1.68
C GLU A 96 -1.52 -7.27 -1.45
N VAL A 97 -1.41 -7.66 -0.18
CA VAL A 97 -1.04 -9.03 0.17
C VAL A 97 -1.99 -9.62 1.20
N ILE A 98 -2.20 -10.93 1.11
CA ILE A 98 -3.00 -11.74 2.04
C ILE A 98 -2.04 -12.54 2.91
N ALA A 99 -2.27 -12.57 4.22
CA ALA A 99 -1.45 -13.36 5.13
C ALA A 99 -1.64 -14.86 4.86
N LYS A 100 -0.57 -15.66 4.90
CA LYS A 100 -0.64 -17.09 4.55
C LYS A 100 -1.56 -17.91 5.46
N ASP A 101 -1.70 -17.49 6.71
CA ASP A 101 -2.60 -18.11 7.70
C ASP A 101 -4.08 -17.91 7.34
N TYR A 102 -4.43 -16.87 6.58
CA TYR A 102 -5.79 -16.65 6.05
C TYR A 102 -6.34 -17.85 5.28
N PHE A 103 -5.47 -18.57 4.56
CA PHE A 103 -5.89 -19.69 3.71
C PHE A 103 -6.11 -21.00 4.50
N ALA A 104 -5.71 -21.04 5.77
CA ALA A 104 -5.87 -22.19 6.66
C ALA A 104 -7.02 -22.02 7.67
N ASP A 105 -7.47 -20.78 7.88
CA ASP A 105 -8.43 -20.36 8.90
C ASP A 105 -9.77 -19.89 8.29
N ASP A 106 -10.66 -19.41 9.16
CA ASP A 106 -11.92 -18.74 8.85
C ASP A 106 -11.74 -17.48 7.95
N PRO A 107 -12.34 -17.47 6.73
CA PRO A 107 -12.22 -16.38 5.76
C PRO A 107 -12.89 -15.06 6.20
N ASP A 108 -13.68 -15.05 7.28
CA ASP A 108 -14.42 -13.87 7.74
C ASP A 108 -13.51 -12.76 8.30
N LYS A 109 -12.28 -13.10 8.68
CA LYS A 109 -11.28 -12.14 9.16
C LYS A 109 -10.31 -11.77 8.04
N VAL A 110 -10.47 -10.58 7.48
CA VAL A 110 -9.50 -9.99 6.54
C VAL A 110 -8.14 -9.89 7.22
N ARG A 111 -7.18 -10.72 6.79
CA ARG A 111 -5.79 -10.70 7.25
C ARG A 111 -4.87 -10.43 6.07
N GLY A 112 -4.26 -9.26 6.06
CA GLY A 112 -3.41 -8.81 4.98
C GLY A 112 -2.53 -7.65 5.39
N HIS A 113 -1.75 -7.16 4.44
CA HIS A 113 -0.96 -5.95 4.58
C HIS A 113 -0.83 -5.25 3.24
N VAL A 114 -0.43 -3.99 3.27
CA VAL A 114 -0.15 -3.22 2.07
C VAL A 114 1.31 -2.81 2.08
N PHE A 115 2.00 -3.16 1.01
CA PHE A 115 3.37 -2.71 0.73
C PHE A 115 3.36 -1.76 -0.46
N ALA A 116 4.48 -1.07 -0.64
CA ALA A 116 4.83 -0.43 -1.91
C ALA A 116 6.01 -1.18 -2.53
N GLU A 117 6.12 -1.15 -3.86
CA GLU A 117 7.34 -1.58 -4.56
C GLU A 117 7.88 -0.40 -5.36
N CYS A 118 9.10 0.07 -5.08
CA CYS A 118 9.74 1.18 -5.79
C CYS A 118 10.80 0.65 -6.77
N PHE A 119 10.85 1.21 -7.98
CA PHE A 119 11.87 0.87 -8.97
C PHE A 119 13.05 1.83 -8.87
N ILE A 120 14.21 1.34 -8.43
CA ILE A 120 15.44 2.12 -8.21
C ILE A 120 16.63 1.28 -8.62
N ASN A 121 17.58 1.87 -9.36
CA ASN A 121 18.80 1.21 -9.84
C ASN A 121 18.50 -0.13 -10.55
N ASP A 122 17.52 -0.09 -11.47
CA ASP A 122 17.08 -1.23 -12.27
C ASP A 122 16.44 -2.40 -11.51
N GLU A 123 16.09 -2.21 -10.23
CA GLU A 123 15.50 -3.25 -9.39
C GLU A 123 14.23 -2.78 -8.65
N TRP A 124 13.33 -3.73 -8.36
CA TRP A 124 12.16 -3.48 -7.51
C TRP A 124 12.47 -3.75 -6.04
N TRP A 125 12.35 -2.69 -5.24
CA TRP A 125 12.52 -2.73 -3.80
C TRP A 125 11.17 -2.75 -3.10
N GLY A 126 10.96 -3.70 -2.19
CA GLY A 126 9.78 -3.70 -1.35
C GLY A 126 9.92 -2.65 -0.25
N VAL A 127 8.85 -1.93 0.02
CA VAL A 127 8.79 -0.88 1.04
C VAL A 127 7.57 -1.13 1.91
N ASP A 128 7.73 -1.01 3.22
CA ASP A 128 6.66 -1.10 4.21
C ASP A 128 6.50 0.28 4.90
N PRO A 129 5.63 1.16 4.37
CA PRO A 129 5.52 2.52 4.87
C PRO A 129 5.02 2.62 6.31
N MET A 130 4.17 1.69 6.74
CA MET A 130 3.63 1.67 8.10
C MET A 130 4.68 1.28 9.13
N ASN A 131 5.54 0.29 8.81
CA ASN A 131 6.56 -0.18 9.75
C ASN A 131 7.95 0.46 9.52
N GLY A 132 8.10 1.31 8.50
CA GLY A 132 9.36 1.99 8.18
C GLY A 132 10.46 1.05 7.64
N ASN A 133 10.10 -0.07 7.01
CA ASN A 133 11.06 -1.10 6.59
C ASN A 133 11.27 -1.15 5.07
N LEU A 134 12.48 -1.55 4.67
CA LEU A 134 12.83 -1.90 3.30
C LEU A 134 13.05 -3.40 3.17
N LYS A 135 12.68 -3.95 2.02
CA LYS A 135 12.78 -5.37 1.70
C LYS A 135 13.50 -5.56 0.37
N PHE A 136 14.63 -6.24 0.42
CA PHE A 136 15.34 -6.68 -0.78
C PHE A 136 14.45 -7.58 -1.64
N ASN A 137 14.51 -7.38 -2.96
CA ASN A 137 13.83 -8.20 -3.97
C ASN A 137 12.29 -8.28 -3.88
N ALA A 138 11.64 -7.36 -3.18
CA ALA A 138 10.17 -7.31 -3.05
C ALA A 138 9.53 -8.67 -2.67
N LYS A 139 10.20 -9.43 -1.79
CA LYS A 139 9.71 -10.74 -1.31
C LYS A 139 8.94 -10.60 0.00
N TYR A 140 7.80 -11.29 0.09
CA TYR A 140 6.88 -11.26 1.24
C TYR A 140 6.66 -12.68 1.80
N PRO A 141 7.62 -13.24 2.57
CA PRO A 141 7.63 -14.67 2.91
C PRO A 141 6.40 -15.16 3.68
N ASN A 142 5.75 -14.30 4.47
CA ASN A 142 4.56 -14.64 5.25
C ASN A 142 3.24 -14.31 4.55
N TYR A 143 3.32 -13.86 3.30
CA TYR A 143 2.17 -13.39 2.55
C TYR A 143 2.08 -14.03 1.16
N VAL A 144 0.89 -13.98 0.59
CA VAL A 144 0.62 -14.22 -0.82
C VAL A 144 0.26 -12.88 -1.45
N VAL A 145 0.88 -12.52 -2.56
CA VAL A 145 0.50 -11.30 -3.27
C VAL A 145 -0.87 -11.53 -3.89
N TYR A 146 -1.85 -10.73 -3.46
CA TYR A 146 -3.18 -10.71 -4.07
C TYR A 146 -3.12 -10.00 -5.41
N ALA A 147 -2.65 -8.75 -5.40
CA ALA A 147 -2.53 -7.96 -6.61
C ALA A 147 -1.51 -6.82 -6.46
N ARG A 148 -1.08 -6.31 -7.62
CA ARG A 148 -0.30 -5.08 -7.75
C ARG A 148 -1.07 -4.12 -8.65
N GLY A 149 -1.12 -2.85 -8.28
CA GLY A 149 -1.85 -1.83 -9.04
C GLY A 149 -1.31 -0.43 -8.79
N VAL A 150 -2.03 0.60 -9.23
CA VAL A 150 -1.65 1.99 -8.96
C VAL A 150 -2.12 2.47 -7.59
N ASP A 151 -3.25 1.99 -7.09
CA ASP A 151 -3.75 2.18 -5.72
C ASP A 151 -4.81 1.13 -5.37
N SER A 152 -5.49 1.27 -4.23
CA SER A 152 -6.51 0.31 -3.79
C SER A 152 -7.78 0.34 -4.65
N TRP A 153 -8.19 1.51 -5.12
CA TRP A 153 -9.38 1.66 -5.97
C TRP A 153 -9.20 1.03 -7.35
N ASP A 154 -8.00 1.10 -7.91
CA ASP A 154 -7.62 0.39 -9.12
C ASP A 154 -7.79 -1.14 -8.99
N LEU A 155 -7.54 -1.69 -7.80
CA LEU A 155 -7.79 -3.11 -7.50
C LEU A 155 -9.27 -3.44 -7.24
N GLY A 156 -10.16 -2.45 -7.34
CA GLY A 156 -11.58 -2.61 -7.03
C GLY A 156 -11.86 -2.80 -5.54
N ILE A 157 -10.97 -2.31 -4.66
CA ILE A 157 -11.14 -2.38 -3.21
C ILE A 157 -11.39 -0.98 -2.67
N TYR A 158 -12.63 -0.74 -2.23
CA TYR A 158 -13.13 0.58 -1.86
C TYR A 158 -13.47 0.69 -0.37
N ASP A 159 -13.69 -0.45 0.29
CA ASP A 159 -14.21 -0.53 1.65
C ASP A 159 -13.96 -1.93 2.24
N MET A 160 -14.49 -2.17 3.45
CA MET A 160 -14.35 -3.47 4.15
C MET A 160 -15.13 -4.60 3.48
N LYS A 161 -16.21 -4.28 2.75
CA LYS A 161 -17.04 -5.28 2.07
C LYS A 161 -16.32 -5.81 0.83
N SER A 162 -15.88 -4.91 -0.04
CA SER A 162 -15.14 -5.23 -1.25
C SER A 162 -13.85 -6.01 -0.98
N ILE A 163 -13.09 -5.68 0.07
CA ILE A 163 -11.88 -6.46 0.40
C ILE A 163 -12.22 -7.89 0.85
N ARG A 164 -13.29 -8.08 1.65
CA ARG A 164 -13.74 -9.42 2.07
C ARG A 164 -14.14 -10.26 0.88
N GLU A 165 -14.95 -9.71 -0.02
CA GLU A 165 -15.39 -10.38 -1.24
C GLU A 165 -14.20 -10.79 -2.11
N LYS A 166 -13.26 -9.86 -2.36
CA LYS A 166 -12.06 -10.11 -3.17
C LYS A 166 -11.13 -11.16 -2.55
N PHE A 167 -10.84 -11.06 -1.24
CA PHE A 167 -9.95 -12.00 -0.56
C PHE A 167 -10.56 -13.39 -0.49
N SER A 168 -11.87 -13.49 -0.19
CA SER A 168 -12.58 -14.77 -0.16
C SER A 168 -12.56 -15.45 -1.53
N GLN A 169 -12.89 -14.72 -2.60
CA GLN A 169 -12.82 -15.24 -3.98
C GLN A 169 -11.41 -15.73 -4.31
N PHE A 170 -10.38 -14.92 -4.03
CA PHE A 170 -9.00 -15.28 -4.28
C PHE A 170 -8.58 -16.54 -3.51
N ALA A 171 -8.99 -16.68 -2.25
CA ALA A 171 -8.66 -17.85 -1.43
C ALA A 171 -9.24 -19.15 -1.98
N VAL A 172 -10.48 -19.13 -2.47
CA VAL A 172 -11.09 -20.29 -3.15
C VAL A 172 -10.27 -20.68 -4.38
N GLU A 173 -9.94 -19.72 -5.25
CA GLU A 173 -9.17 -19.98 -6.47
C GLU A 173 -7.75 -20.48 -6.17
N TYR A 174 -7.10 -19.89 -5.16
CA TYR A 174 -5.76 -20.27 -4.72
C TYR A 174 -5.70 -21.70 -4.19
N ASN A 175 -6.65 -22.08 -3.33
CA ASN A 175 -6.72 -23.43 -2.76
C ASN A 175 -7.02 -24.48 -3.82
N ASN A 176 -7.92 -24.19 -4.77
CA ASN A 176 -8.22 -25.08 -5.90
C ASN A 176 -6.98 -25.35 -6.77
N LYS A 177 -6.24 -24.30 -7.14
CA LYS A 177 -5.00 -24.45 -7.93
C LYS A 177 -3.95 -25.27 -7.20
N LYS A 178 -3.80 -25.06 -5.89
CA LYS A 178 -2.85 -25.82 -5.07
C LYS A 178 -3.20 -27.31 -5.03
N ALA A 179 -4.48 -27.65 -4.89
CA ALA A 179 -4.95 -29.04 -4.93
C ALA A 179 -4.65 -29.71 -6.28
N SER A 180 -4.89 -29.02 -7.40
CA SER A 180 -4.64 -29.55 -8.75
C SER A 180 -3.15 -29.77 -9.09
N GLN A 181 -2.23 -29.11 -8.39
CA GLN A 181 -0.78 -29.29 -8.56
C GLN A 181 -0.19 -30.43 -7.71
N THR A 182 -1.01 -31.04 -6.85
CA THR A 182 -0.59 -32.12 -5.95
C THR A 182 -1.04 -33.51 -6.46
N VAL A 183 -1.59 -33.57 -7.69
CA VAL A 183 -2.07 -34.78 -8.38
C VAL A 183 -1.15 -35.11 -9.54
#